data_AF-A0A1Y3NAE4-F1
#
_entry.id   AF-A0A1Y3NAE4-F1
#
_cell.length_a   1.000
_cell.length_b   1.000
_cell.length_c   1.000
_cell.angle_alpha   90.00
_cell.angle_beta   90.00
_cell.angle_gamma   90.00
#
_symmetry.space_group_name_H-M   'P 1'
#
loop_
_entity.id
_entity.type
_entity.pdbx_description
1 polymer ?
#
loop_
_entity_poly.entity_id
_entity_poly.type
_entity_poly.pdbx_seq_one_letter_code
_entity_poly.pdbx_strand_id
1 'polypeptide(L)'
;MYHKYIFYLMLDAQCTSDSECPLYSKCGKYSKDGKEYSVCRFGYFICKEKENEPCLYLNTTIWDVENEKVKNNMKIRNINQYNKCITDQCYNDNDCISGKCFLKTCIHDDDNPSVYMCSGENEKYYIKCGLYAGIKSYNSNDCYSSQTKSNICKPPSTPSKNLLYLLLAIGVFILITVIYTLYEKKIKIKNEKMKN
;
A
#
# COMPACT_ATOMS: atom_id res chain seq x y z
N MET A 1 12.84 -20.37 -10.89
CA MET A 1 12.31 -21.56 -10.15
C MET A 1 12.72 -21.53 -8.66
N TYR A 2 12.74 -20.35 -8.02
CA TYR A 2 13.21 -20.14 -6.63
C TYR A 2 12.11 -19.83 -5.60
N HIS A 3 10.86 -19.62 -6.04
CA HIS A 3 9.74 -19.30 -5.14
C HIS A 3 9.44 -20.38 -4.08
N LYS A 4 9.90 -21.62 -4.29
CA LYS A 4 9.57 -22.74 -3.41
C LYS A 4 10.55 -22.96 -2.25
N TYR A 5 11.80 -22.50 -2.37
CA TYR A 5 12.84 -22.78 -1.36
C TYR A 5 12.96 -21.71 -0.27
N ILE A 6 12.69 -20.44 -0.58
CA ILE A 6 12.63 -19.37 0.46
C ILE A 6 11.46 -19.59 1.42
N PHE A 7 10.38 -20.21 0.94
CA PHE A 7 9.15 -20.42 1.71
C PHE A 7 9.31 -21.43 2.87
N TYR A 8 10.28 -22.35 2.81
CA TYR A 8 10.46 -23.39 3.83
C TYR A 8 11.42 -22.99 4.97
N LEU A 9 12.33 -22.06 4.75
CA LEU A 9 13.28 -21.60 5.78
C LEU A 9 12.72 -20.51 6.71
N MET A 10 11.62 -19.87 6.33
CA MET A 10 11.00 -18.78 7.11
C MET A 10 9.87 -19.20 8.04
N LEU A 11 9.58 -20.50 8.14
CA LEU A 11 8.44 -21.00 8.91
C LEU A 11 8.59 -20.83 10.43
N ASP A 12 9.77 -20.47 10.95
CA ASP A 12 10.04 -20.33 12.39
C ASP A 12 10.88 -19.09 12.78
N ALA A 13 10.81 -17.98 12.04
CA ALA A 13 11.39 -16.72 12.53
C ALA A 13 10.45 -16.06 13.57
N GLN A 14 10.10 -16.80 14.63
CA GLN A 14 9.45 -16.24 15.80
C GLN A 14 10.42 -15.26 16.46
N CYS A 15 9.88 -14.17 16.99
CA CYS A 15 10.69 -13.15 17.64
C CYS A 15 9.96 -12.59 18.85
N THR A 16 10.73 -12.11 19.83
CA THR A 16 10.19 -11.31 20.94
C THR A 16 10.53 -9.83 20.80
N SER A 17 11.57 -9.51 20.02
CA SER A 17 12.11 -8.17 19.83
C SER A 17 12.69 -7.96 18.42
N ASP A 18 12.81 -6.70 18.00
CA ASP A 18 13.40 -6.35 16.70
C ASP A 18 14.87 -6.79 16.55
N SER A 19 15.61 -6.94 17.65
CA SER A 19 17.02 -7.37 17.64
C SER A 19 17.22 -8.84 17.26
N GLU A 20 16.18 -9.66 17.39
CA GLU A 20 16.21 -11.06 16.96
C GLU A 20 15.97 -11.21 15.46
N CYS A 21 15.53 -10.13 14.79
CA CYS A 21 15.18 -10.17 13.39
C CYS A 21 16.38 -9.90 12.48
N PRO A 22 16.42 -10.56 11.31
CA PRO A 22 17.44 -10.29 10.30
C PRO A 22 17.35 -8.86 9.77
N LEU A 23 18.41 -8.41 9.10
CA LEU A 23 18.53 -7.06 8.58
C LEU A 23 17.28 -6.66 7.75
N TYR A 24 16.83 -5.42 7.94
CA TYR A 24 15.64 -4.84 7.30
C TYR A 24 14.30 -5.49 7.67
N SER A 25 14.28 -6.29 8.74
CA SER A 25 13.06 -6.87 9.32
C SER A 25 12.76 -6.29 10.68
N LYS A 26 11.49 -6.36 11.08
CA LYS A 26 11.02 -5.98 12.40
C LYS A 26 10.13 -7.06 12.99
N CYS A 27 10.10 -7.17 14.30
CA CYS A 27 9.24 -8.12 14.98
C CYS A 27 7.79 -7.61 14.96
N GLY A 28 6.96 -8.25 14.13
CA GLY A 28 5.57 -7.89 13.93
C GLY A 28 4.62 -8.94 14.48
N LYS A 29 3.47 -8.49 15.01
CA LYS A 29 2.42 -9.39 15.51
C LYS A 29 1.36 -9.67 14.45
N TYR A 30 0.85 -10.90 14.41
CA TYR A 30 -0.42 -11.23 13.74
C TYR A 30 -1.29 -12.11 14.62
N SER A 31 -2.60 -12.05 14.38
CA SER A 31 -3.57 -12.91 15.04
C SER A 31 -4.07 -13.98 14.09
N LYS A 32 -4.02 -15.24 14.52
CA LYS A 32 -4.58 -16.38 13.80
C LYS A 32 -5.32 -17.28 14.79
N ASP A 33 -6.58 -17.56 14.50
CA ASP A 33 -7.46 -18.40 15.34
C ASP A 33 -7.54 -17.90 16.80
N GLY A 34 -7.55 -16.58 17.00
CA GLY A 34 -7.62 -15.94 18.31
C GLY A 34 -6.32 -15.97 19.13
N LYS A 35 -5.21 -16.45 18.55
CA LYS A 35 -3.88 -16.44 19.17
C LYS A 35 -2.99 -15.40 18.48
N GLU A 36 -2.26 -14.61 19.27
CA GLU A 36 -1.22 -13.72 18.78
C GLU A 36 0.09 -14.48 18.57
N TYR A 37 0.73 -14.25 17.44
CA TYR A 37 2.06 -14.75 17.11
C TYR A 37 2.94 -13.57 16.73
N SER A 38 4.21 -13.63 17.11
CA SER A 38 5.21 -12.60 16.78
C SER A 38 6.24 -13.20 15.83
N VAL A 39 6.44 -12.57 14.68
CA VAL A 39 7.33 -13.04 13.62
C VAL A 39 8.10 -11.89 12.98
N CYS A 40 9.30 -12.17 12.49
CA CYS A 40 10.09 -11.18 11.77
C CYS A 40 9.48 -10.89 10.39
N ARG A 41 9.05 -9.64 10.21
CA ARG A 41 8.49 -9.13 8.97
C ARG A 41 9.51 -8.28 8.26
N PHE A 42 9.80 -8.64 7.02
CA PHE A 42 10.66 -7.87 6.14
C PHE A 42 9.96 -6.58 5.70
N GLY A 43 10.72 -5.49 5.63
CA GLY A 43 10.25 -4.25 5.02
C GLY A 43 10.01 -4.38 3.51
N TYR A 44 9.93 -3.25 2.82
CA TYR A 44 9.61 -3.24 1.41
C TYR A 44 10.87 -3.33 0.56
N PHE A 45 10.82 -4.17 -0.45
CA PHE A 45 11.90 -4.37 -1.41
C PHE A 45 11.37 -4.22 -2.83
N ILE A 46 12.14 -3.54 -3.68
CA ILE A 46 11.93 -3.52 -5.13
C ILE A 46 12.94 -4.48 -5.75
N CYS A 47 12.43 -5.55 -6.34
CA CYS A 47 13.21 -6.58 -7.02
C CYS A 47 12.96 -6.49 -8.53
N LYS A 48 13.96 -6.82 -9.32
CA LYS A 48 13.79 -7.08 -10.75
C LYS A 48 13.71 -8.59 -10.95
N GLU A 49 13.03 -9.02 -12.01
CA GLU A 49 12.86 -10.44 -12.35
C GLU A 49 14.17 -11.22 -12.58
N LYS A 50 15.27 -10.53 -12.90
CA LYS A 50 16.58 -11.19 -13.10
C LYS A 50 17.06 -11.81 -11.79
N GLU A 51 17.22 -13.15 -11.79
CA GLU A 51 17.52 -13.97 -10.60
C GLU A 51 18.81 -13.57 -9.85
N ASN A 52 19.70 -12.78 -10.46
CA ASN A 52 20.99 -12.38 -9.87
C ASN A 52 21.10 -10.87 -9.55
N GLU A 53 20.04 -10.08 -9.75
CA GLU A 53 20.09 -8.66 -9.38
C GLU A 53 19.63 -8.45 -7.93
N PRO A 54 20.40 -7.70 -7.11
CA PRO A 54 20.03 -7.43 -5.73
C PRO A 54 18.74 -6.60 -5.66
N CYS A 55 17.85 -6.95 -4.74
CA CYS A 55 16.67 -6.14 -4.47
C CYS A 55 17.04 -4.86 -3.72
N LEU A 56 16.37 -3.77 -4.04
CA LEU A 56 16.53 -2.48 -3.38
C LEU A 56 15.59 -2.37 -2.18
N TYR A 57 16.15 -2.16 -0.99
CA TYR A 57 15.36 -1.87 0.21
C TYR A 57 14.77 -0.46 0.15
N LEU A 58 13.45 -0.35 0.38
CA LEU A 58 12.74 0.91 0.49
C LEU A 58 12.66 1.35 1.95
N ASN A 59 13.29 2.48 2.25
CA ASN A 59 13.17 3.10 3.55
C ASN A 59 11.82 3.81 3.69
N THR A 60 10.86 3.18 4.37
CA THR A 60 9.49 3.70 4.55
C THR A 60 9.39 4.92 5.46
N THR A 61 10.47 5.30 6.15
CA THR A 61 10.52 6.58 6.87
C THR A 61 10.63 7.76 5.91
N ILE A 62 11.21 7.53 4.71
CA ILE A 62 11.43 8.53 3.67
C ILE A 62 10.40 8.36 2.55
N TRP A 63 10.13 7.12 2.15
CA TRP A 63 9.23 6.79 1.05
C TRP A 63 7.86 6.35 1.57
N ASP A 64 6.81 6.97 1.06
CA ASP A 64 5.44 6.52 1.23
C ASP A 64 5.12 5.50 0.14
N VAL A 65 5.10 4.22 0.50
CA VAL A 65 4.84 3.12 -0.42
C VAL A 65 3.40 3.15 -0.95
N GLU A 66 2.44 3.62 -0.16
CA GLU A 66 1.04 3.67 -0.57
C GLU A 66 0.80 4.76 -1.61
N ASN A 67 1.41 5.92 -1.39
CA ASN A 67 1.24 7.10 -2.25
C ASN A 67 2.34 7.26 -3.32
N GLU A 68 3.36 6.41 -3.28
CA GLU A 68 4.57 6.45 -4.12
C GLU A 68 5.23 7.84 -4.14
N LYS A 69 5.39 8.42 -2.95
CA LYS A 69 5.92 9.79 -2.78
C LYS A 69 6.90 9.85 -1.63
N VAL A 70 7.79 10.83 -1.67
CA VAL A 70 8.62 11.16 -0.50
C VAL A 70 7.73 11.76 0.59
N LYS A 71 7.85 11.30 1.83
CA LYS A 71 7.13 11.85 2.98
C LYS A 71 7.63 13.28 3.24
N ASN A 72 6.72 14.25 3.21
CA ASN A 72 6.98 15.70 3.29
C ASN A 72 7.72 16.18 4.57
N ASN A 73 8.04 15.30 5.51
CA ASN A 73 8.65 15.66 6.80
C ASN A 73 10.18 15.77 6.73
N MET A 74 10.80 15.31 5.64
CA MET A 74 12.15 15.76 5.34
C MET A 74 12.04 17.19 4.80
N LYS A 75 12.29 18.19 5.66
CA LYS A 75 12.77 19.49 5.19
C LYS A 75 14.04 19.21 4.42
N ILE A 76 13.92 19.02 3.11
CA ILE A 76 15.05 19.11 2.19
C ILE A 76 15.59 20.51 2.48
N ARG A 77 16.71 20.61 3.22
CA ARG A 77 17.43 21.87 3.36
C ARG A 77 17.57 22.36 1.92
N ASN A 78 17.09 23.57 1.66
CA ASN A 78 17.12 24.22 0.35
C ASN A 78 18.53 24.08 -0.26
N ILE A 79 18.75 23.00 -0.99
CA ILE A 79 19.64 22.97 -2.12
C ILE A 79 18.81 23.67 -3.17
N ASN A 80 19.23 24.90 -3.48
CA ASN A 80 18.50 25.82 -4.33
C ASN A 80 17.97 25.11 -5.59
N GLN A 81 16.67 25.30 -5.81
CA GLN A 81 15.94 25.18 -7.07
C GLN A 81 15.74 23.76 -7.66
N TYR A 82 14.45 23.42 -7.78
CA TYR A 82 13.84 22.55 -8.79
C TYR A 82 14.65 21.34 -9.22
N ASN A 83 14.40 20.19 -8.59
CA ASN A 83 14.47 18.91 -9.30
C ASN A 83 13.32 18.03 -8.79
N LYS A 84 12.11 18.28 -9.32
CA LYS A 84 11.34 17.11 -9.75
C LYS A 84 12.27 16.40 -10.71
N CYS A 85 12.63 15.14 -10.45
CA CYS A 85 13.19 14.31 -11.50
C CYS A 85 12.09 14.14 -12.55
N ILE A 86 12.01 15.09 -13.47
CA ILE A 86 11.20 15.00 -14.68
C ILE A 86 12.16 14.34 -15.66
N THR A 87 11.87 13.11 -16.05
CA THR A 87 12.55 12.52 -17.19
C THR A 87 12.26 13.41 -18.39
N ASP A 88 13.27 13.74 -19.19
CA ASP A 88 13.07 14.48 -20.42
C ASP A 88 11.97 13.81 -21.27
N GLN A 89 11.10 14.63 -21.86
CA GLN A 89 10.06 14.10 -22.74
C GLN A 89 10.74 13.46 -23.95
N CYS A 90 10.35 12.23 -24.25
CA CYS A 90 10.79 11.56 -25.47
C CYS A 90 9.77 11.78 -26.59
N TYR A 91 10.24 11.73 -27.83
CA TYR A 91 9.38 11.75 -29.02
C TYR A 91 9.56 10.48 -29.86
N ASN A 92 10.73 9.87 -29.78
CA ASN A 92 11.09 8.63 -30.43
C ASN A 92 11.75 7.69 -29.44
N ASP A 93 11.70 6.39 -29.74
CA ASP A 93 12.29 5.32 -28.94
C ASP A 93 13.82 5.49 -28.73
N ASN A 94 14.51 6.01 -29.76
CA ASN A 94 15.94 6.29 -29.71
C ASN A 94 16.30 7.48 -28.80
N ASP A 95 15.33 8.32 -28.43
CA ASP A 95 15.55 9.42 -27.48
C ASP A 95 15.73 8.88 -26.04
N CYS A 96 15.39 7.61 -25.84
CA CYS A 96 15.41 6.94 -24.55
C CYS A 96 16.57 5.95 -24.47
N ILE A 97 17.39 6.05 -23.42
CA ILE A 97 18.40 5.03 -23.08
C ILE A 97 17.73 3.64 -22.96
N SER A 98 16.47 3.62 -22.57
CA SER A 98 15.63 2.44 -22.41
C SER A 98 15.13 1.83 -23.73
N GLY A 99 15.34 2.51 -24.86
CA GLY A 99 14.95 2.10 -26.20
C GLY A 99 13.47 2.25 -26.52
N LYS A 100 12.66 2.91 -25.67
CA LYS A 100 11.21 3.06 -25.92
C LYS A 100 10.61 4.31 -25.31
N CYS A 101 9.76 4.97 -26.09
CA CYS A 101 9.06 6.18 -25.74
C CYS A 101 7.54 5.96 -25.78
N PHE A 102 6.86 6.15 -24.64
CA PHE A 102 5.40 5.99 -24.57
C PHE A 102 4.77 7.15 -23.81
N LEU A 103 3.75 7.76 -24.42
CA LEU A 103 3.08 8.95 -23.89
C LEU A 103 4.07 10.07 -23.50
N LYS A 104 5.09 10.29 -24.33
CA LYS A 104 6.18 11.25 -24.12
C LYS A 104 7.02 11.00 -22.88
N THR A 105 7.05 9.77 -22.37
CA THR A 105 7.90 9.37 -21.26
C THR A 105 8.71 8.15 -21.69
N CYS A 106 10.01 8.16 -21.40
CA CYS A 106 10.84 6.99 -21.66
C CYS A 106 10.34 5.84 -20.79
N ILE A 107 9.84 4.80 -21.45
CA ILE A 107 9.47 3.55 -20.82
C ILE A 107 10.53 2.51 -21.17
N HIS A 108 10.80 1.60 -20.27
CA HIS A 108 11.65 0.47 -20.60
C HIS A 108 10.79 -0.58 -21.30
N ASP A 109 11.31 -1.10 -22.42
CA ASP A 109 10.64 -1.95 -23.41
C ASP A 109 9.90 -3.18 -22.84
N ASP A 110 9.03 -3.79 -23.65
CA ASP A 110 8.25 -5.01 -23.34
C ASP A 110 9.15 -6.27 -23.12
N ASP A 111 10.47 -6.15 -23.32
CA ASP A 111 11.49 -7.18 -23.08
C ASP A 111 12.21 -7.05 -21.71
N ASN A 112 11.73 -6.19 -20.81
CA ASN A 112 12.43 -5.87 -19.56
C ASN A 112 11.81 -6.54 -18.32
N PRO A 113 12.65 -7.01 -17.37
CA PRO A 113 12.22 -7.84 -16.26
C PRO A 113 11.17 -7.13 -15.41
N SER A 114 10.08 -7.83 -15.15
CA SER A 114 9.03 -7.39 -14.26
C SER A 114 9.62 -6.83 -12.96
N VAL A 115 9.24 -5.60 -12.61
CA VAL A 115 9.60 -5.00 -11.33
C VAL A 115 8.59 -5.49 -10.30
N TYR A 116 9.07 -6.23 -9.32
CA TYR A 116 8.27 -6.74 -8.22
C TYR A 116 8.52 -5.90 -6.97
N MET A 117 7.44 -5.61 -6.26
CA MET A 117 7.53 -5.20 -4.87
C MET A 117 7.25 -6.41 -3.99
N CYS A 118 8.12 -6.61 -3.00
CA CYS A 118 8.00 -7.65 -1.99
C CYS A 118 7.96 -7.02 -0.60
N SER A 119 7.10 -7.51 0.29
CA SER A 119 7.13 -7.14 1.71
C SER A 119 6.54 -8.25 2.59
N GLY A 120 6.91 -8.27 3.86
CA GLY A 120 6.29 -9.13 4.89
C GLY A 120 5.24 -8.40 5.74
N GLU A 121 4.84 -7.20 5.35
CA GLU A 121 3.94 -6.34 6.13
C GLU A 121 2.46 -6.78 6.02
N ASN A 122 2.12 -7.71 5.12
CA ASN A 122 0.74 -8.14 4.94
C ASN A 122 0.29 -9.10 6.05
N GLU A 123 -0.83 -8.81 6.72
CA GLU A 123 -1.37 -9.66 7.80
C GLU A 123 -1.67 -11.10 7.38
N LYS A 124 -1.98 -11.32 6.10
CA LYS A 124 -2.37 -12.63 5.56
C LYS A 124 -1.18 -13.43 5.01
N TYR A 125 -0.04 -12.79 4.73
CA TYR A 125 1.09 -13.42 4.06
C TYR A 125 2.41 -13.03 4.72
N TYR A 126 3.22 -14.03 5.09
CA TYR A 126 4.57 -13.78 5.62
C TYR A 126 5.45 -12.99 4.64
N ILE A 127 5.28 -13.22 3.34
CA ILE A 127 5.84 -12.42 2.26
C ILE A 127 4.80 -12.33 1.14
N LYS A 128 4.49 -11.11 0.72
CA LYS A 128 3.73 -10.82 -0.50
C LYS A 128 4.68 -10.21 -1.52
N CYS A 129 4.76 -10.82 -2.70
CA CYS A 129 5.42 -10.25 -3.87
C CYS A 129 4.41 -10.06 -4.99
N GLY A 130 4.54 -8.97 -5.75
CA GLY A 130 3.72 -8.73 -6.94
C GLY A 130 4.28 -7.59 -7.78
N LEU A 131 3.79 -7.47 -9.01
CA LEU A 131 4.17 -6.42 -9.96
C LEU A 131 3.94 -5.03 -9.34
N TYR A 132 4.96 -4.18 -9.45
CA TYR A 132 4.95 -2.82 -8.94
C TYR A 132 3.96 -1.94 -9.70
N ALA A 133 3.56 -0.79 -9.14
CA ALA A 133 2.64 0.08 -9.85
C ALA A 133 3.27 0.63 -11.14
N GLY A 134 2.42 0.88 -12.14
CA GLY A 134 2.87 1.30 -13.48
C GLY A 134 3.32 0.14 -14.38
N ILE A 135 3.50 -1.07 -13.84
CA ILE A 135 3.83 -2.26 -14.63
C ILE A 135 2.57 -2.84 -15.28
N LYS A 136 2.70 -3.28 -16.53
CA LYS A 136 1.61 -3.91 -17.29
C LYS A 136 1.23 -5.23 -16.63
N SER A 137 -0.07 -5.44 -16.43
CA SER A 137 -0.60 -6.69 -15.91
C SER A 137 -2.00 -6.95 -16.44
N TYR A 138 -2.25 -8.19 -16.85
CA TYR A 138 -3.56 -8.65 -17.31
C TYR A 138 -4.42 -9.17 -16.15
N ASN A 139 -3.83 -9.43 -14.99
CA ASN A 139 -4.52 -9.94 -13.82
C ASN A 139 -4.23 -9.05 -12.60
N SER A 140 -5.28 -8.62 -11.91
CA SER A 140 -5.13 -7.84 -10.69
C SER A 140 -4.29 -8.57 -9.64
N ASN A 141 -4.35 -9.90 -9.59
CA ASN A 141 -3.61 -10.71 -8.63
C ASN A 141 -2.10 -10.69 -8.83
N ASP A 142 -1.64 -10.40 -10.05
CA ASP A 142 -0.21 -10.30 -10.34
C ASP A 142 0.37 -9.00 -9.75
N CYS A 143 -0.46 -7.97 -9.57
CA CYS A 143 -0.06 -6.69 -8.98
C CYS A 143 0.10 -6.78 -7.47
N TYR A 144 1.14 -6.14 -6.94
CA TYR A 144 1.36 -6.06 -5.49
C TYR A 144 0.16 -5.42 -4.76
N SER A 145 -0.45 -4.39 -5.33
CA SER A 145 -1.65 -3.73 -4.79
C SER A 145 -2.93 -4.55 -4.93
N SER A 146 -2.88 -5.66 -5.67
CA SER A 146 -4.04 -6.42 -6.12
C SER A 146 -5.04 -5.59 -6.94
N GLN A 147 -4.58 -4.53 -7.62
CA GLN A 147 -5.41 -3.59 -8.38
C GLN A 147 -4.82 -3.32 -9.77
N THR A 148 -5.66 -3.41 -10.80
CA THR A 148 -5.34 -3.07 -12.19
C THR A 148 -6.32 -2.06 -12.78
N LYS A 149 -5.84 -1.20 -13.66
CA LYS A 149 -6.67 -0.35 -14.52
C LYS A 149 -6.02 -0.23 -15.89
N SER A 150 -6.78 -0.57 -16.93
CA SER A 150 -6.28 -0.58 -18.33
C SER A 150 -5.04 -1.45 -18.51
N ASN A 151 -5.06 -2.65 -17.90
CA ASN A 151 -3.93 -3.60 -17.90
C ASN A 151 -2.63 -3.05 -17.29
N ILE A 152 -2.73 -2.12 -16.34
CA ILE A 152 -1.57 -1.55 -15.63
C ILE A 152 -1.84 -1.64 -14.12
N CYS A 153 -0.87 -2.12 -13.36
CA CYS A 153 -0.91 -2.16 -11.90
C CYS A 153 -1.03 -0.75 -11.33
N LYS A 154 -1.93 -0.58 -10.36
CA LYS A 154 -2.11 0.68 -9.63
C LYS A 154 -1.41 0.62 -8.28
N PRO A 155 -0.99 1.76 -7.70
CA PRO A 155 -0.57 1.77 -6.31
C PRO A 155 -1.73 1.31 -5.42
N PRO A 156 -1.45 0.82 -4.20
CA PRO A 156 -2.50 0.52 -3.24
C PRO A 156 -3.39 1.76 -3.09
N SER A 157 -4.66 1.66 -3.47
CA SER A 157 -5.57 2.75 -3.16
C SER A 157 -5.71 2.83 -1.65
N THR A 158 -5.27 3.96 -1.07
CA THR A 158 -5.66 4.30 0.30
C THR A 158 -7.18 4.16 0.36
N PRO A 159 -7.75 3.47 1.37
CA PRO A 159 -9.20 3.35 1.49
C PRO A 159 -9.78 4.75 1.34
N SER A 160 -10.64 4.90 0.32
CA SER A 160 -11.07 6.23 -0.09
C SER A 160 -11.59 6.96 1.15
N LYS A 161 -11.14 8.20 1.38
CA LYS A 161 -11.71 9.04 2.46
C LYS A 161 -13.23 9.09 2.37
N ASN A 162 -13.78 8.88 1.17
CA ASN A 162 -15.20 8.76 0.89
C ASN A 162 -15.88 7.64 1.70
N LEU A 163 -15.23 6.49 1.92
CA LEU A 163 -15.82 5.43 2.77
C LEU A 163 -15.88 5.87 4.23
N LEU A 164 -14.83 6.52 4.74
CA LEU A 164 -14.84 7.08 6.09
C LEU A 164 -15.91 8.17 6.24
N TYR A 165 -16.02 9.09 5.27
CA TYR A 165 -17.06 10.12 5.23
C TYR A 165 -18.47 9.51 5.15
N LEU A 166 -18.65 8.44 4.37
CA LEU A 166 -19.91 7.73 4.27
C LEU A 166 -20.30 7.11 5.63
N LEU A 167 -19.37 6.45 6.31
CA LEU A 167 -19.60 5.87 7.63
C LEU A 167 -19.93 6.94 8.68
N LEU A 168 -19.25 8.09 8.64
CA LEU A 168 -19.55 9.23 9.50
C LEU A 168 -20.94 9.81 9.22
N ALA A 169 -21.33 9.94 7.95
CA ALA A 169 -22.65 10.43 7.56
C ALA A 169 -23.77 9.49 8.04
N ILE A 170 -23.59 8.18 7.91
CA ILE A 170 -24.52 7.18 8.44
C ILE A 170 -24.63 7.29 9.97
N GLY A 171 -23.52 7.47 10.68
CA GLY A 171 -23.50 7.67 12.13
C GLY A 171 -24.29 8.90 12.58
N VAL A 172 -24.13 10.04 11.89
CA VAL A 172 -24.88 11.27 12.18
C VAL A 172 -26.38 11.09 11.91
N PHE A 173 -26.75 10.41 10.83
CA PHE A 173 -28.15 10.15 10.50
C PHE A 173 -28.85 9.30 11.60
N ILE A 174 -28.17 8.26 12.10
CA ILE A 174 -28.69 7.44 13.21
C ILE A 174 -28.85 8.29 14.49
N LEU A 175 -27.90 9.17 14.79
CA LEU A 175 -27.99 10.05 15.96
C LEU A 175 -29.20 11.00 15.87
N ILE A 176 -29.46 11.59 14.70
CA ILE A 176 -30.60 12.49 14.46
C ILE A 176 -31.93 11.73 14.63
N THR A 177 -32.04 10.51 14.12
CA THR A 177 -33.26 9.70 14.25
C THR A 177 -33.53 9.31 15.71
N VAL A 178 -32.50 8.99 16.50
CA VAL A 178 -32.64 8.75 17.95
C VAL A 178 -33.10 10.02 18.69
N ILE A 179 -32.51 11.18 18.39
CA ILE A 179 -32.94 12.45 19.01
C ILE A 179 -34.40 12.76 18.67
N TYR A 180 -34.80 12.56 17.41
CA TYR A 180 -36.17 12.80 16.96
C TYR A 180 -37.18 11.90 17.67
N THR A 181 -36.89 10.60 17.80
CA THR A 181 -37.78 9.66 18.51
C THR A 181 -37.90 9.96 20.01
N LEU A 182 -36.83 10.40 20.66
CA LEU A 182 -36.87 10.86 22.05
C LEU A 182 -37.70 12.15 22.20
N TYR A 183 -37.61 13.06 21.24
CA TYR A 183 -38.38 14.30 21.23
C TYR A 183 -39.89 14.05 21.07
N GLU A 184 -40.28 13.20 20.13
CA GLU A 184 -41.64 12.69 19.94
C GLU A 184 -42.22 12.12 21.25
N LYS A 185 -41.46 11.25 21.93
CA LYS A 185 -41.86 10.64 23.20
C LYS A 185 -42.08 11.68 24.29
N LYS A 186 -41.21 12.70 24.38
CA LYS A 186 -41.33 13.79 25.35
C LYS A 186 -42.56 14.65 25.12
N ILE A 187 -42.92 14.93 23.87
CA ILE A 187 -44.14 15.67 23.51
C ILE A 187 -45.39 14.90 23.93
N LYS A 188 -45.47 13.60 23.63
CA LYS A 188 -46.61 12.75 24.01
C LYS A 188 -46.87 12.78 25.51
N ILE A 189 -45.83 12.61 26.33
CA ILE A 189 -45.93 12.68 27.80
C ILE A 189 -46.43 14.05 28.27
N LYS A 190 -45.97 15.16 27.65
CA LYS A 190 -46.42 16.50 28.02
C LYS A 190 -47.91 16.72 27.70
N ASN A 191 -48.38 16.21 26.56
CA ASN A 191 -49.78 16.34 26.15
C ASN A 191 -50.72 15.49 27.02
N GLU A 192 -50.29 14.31 27.48
CA GLU A 192 -51.04 13.50 28.45
C GLU A 192 -51.16 14.20 29.80
N LYS A 193 -50.10 14.86 30.27
CA LYS A 193 -50.13 15.65 31.53
C LYS A 193 -51.02 16.89 31.48
N MET A 194 -51.34 17.42 30.30
CA MET A 194 -52.25 18.58 30.16
C MET A 194 -53.72 18.17 30.06
N LYS A 195 -54.01 16.87 29.86
CA LYS A 195 -55.39 16.35 29.77
C LYS A 195 -55.94 15.87 31.13
N ASN A 196 -55.07 15.63 32.11
CA ASN A 196 -55.43 15.26 33.48
C ASN A 196 -55.31 16.48 34.40
#